data_AF-A0A9J6G3H5-F1
#
_entry.id   AF-A0A9J6G3H5-F1
#
_cell.length_a   1.000
_cell.length_b   1.000
_cell.length_c   1.000
_cell.angle_alpha   90.00
_cell.angle_beta   90.00
_cell.angle_gamma   90.00
#
_symmetry.space_group_name_H-M   'P 1'
#
loop_
_entity.id
_entity.type
_entity.pdbx_description
1 polymer ?
#
loop_
_entity_poly.entity_id
_entity_poly.type
_entity_poly.pdbx_seq_one_letter_code
_entity_poly.pdbx_strand_id
1 'polypeptide(L)'
;MWSDVVLGGLIFWFIGYGLQFSADDTGVNPSKAYGSFLVDAELEDMGRVFVCFLFQLSFATTATTIVSGAMAERTSFTAYCLFSLLNTFIYCIPAGWVWARRGFLRHLGALDFAGAGCVHLLGGASALVSAAFLGPRTGRFGGTGPPPEPGNPTSVLQGAFTLWFVSFRFTLSSSAVHAGSETRVKTAQRRYESGGGEFST
;
A
#
# COMPACT_ATOMS: atom_id res chain seq x y z
N MET A 1 -10.50 9.33 11.18
CA MET A 1 -9.11 8.89 11.38
C MET A 1 -9.00 7.41 11.76
N TRP A 2 -9.91 6.85 12.56
CA TRP A 2 -9.97 5.37 12.73
C TRP A 2 -10.83 4.71 11.64
N SER A 3 -11.81 5.43 11.13
CA SER A 3 -12.78 4.94 10.14
C SER A 3 -12.13 4.56 8.81
N ASP A 4 -11.14 5.31 8.34
CA ASP A 4 -10.38 5.04 7.12
C ASP A 4 -9.49 3.81 7.24
N VAL A 5 -8.94 3.53 8.43
CA VAL A 5 -8.17 2.30 8.68
C VAL A 5 -9.09 1.08 8.63
N VAL A 6 -10.27 1.17 9.24
CA VAL A 6 -11.26 0.08 9.24
C VAL A 6 -11.82 -0.14 7.82
N LEU A 7 -12.29 0.92 7.16
CA LEU A 7 -12.89 0.82 5.84
C LEU A 7 -11.87 0.45 4.77
N GLY A 8 -10.69 1.08 4.79
CA GLY A 8 -9.59 0.73 3.90
C GLY A 8 -9.11 -0.70 4.14
N GLY A 9 -9.04 -1.13 5.40
CA GLY A 9 -8.66 -2.50 5.71
C GLY A 9 -9.67 -3.54 5.26
N LEU A 10 -10.96 -3.27 5.43
CA LEU A 10 -12.03 -4.13 4.91
C LEU A 10 -11.98 -4.23 3.39
N ILE A 11 -11.85 -3.12 2.67
CA ILE A 11 -11.73 -3.16 1.20
C ILE A 11 -10.46 -3.87 0.75
N PHE A 12 -9.35 -3.66 1.45
CA PHE A 12 -8.11 -4.35 1.15
C PHE A 12 -8.25 -5.87 1.34
N TRP A 13 -8.95 -6.30 2.38
CA TRP A 13 -9.28 -7.71 2.61
C TRP A 13 -10.24 -8.28 1.55
N PHE A 14 -11.33 -7.56 1.24
CA PHE A 14 -12.34 -8.01 0.29
C PHE A 14 -11.78 -8.15 -1.13
N ILE A 15 -11.10 -7.10 -1.60
CA ILE A 15 -10.74 -6.95 -3.02
C ILE A 15 -9.26 -6.60 -3.20
N GLY A 16 -8.68 -5.76 -2.34
CA GLY A 16 -7.37 -5.16 -2.56
C GLY A 16 -6.21 -6.15 -2.63
N TYR A 17 -6.16 -7.13 -1.73
CA TYR A 17 -5.09 -8.13 -1.72
C TYR A 17 -5.07 -8.96 -3.01
N GLY A 18 -6.24 -9.40 -3.48
CA GLY A 18 -6.35 -10.15 -4.73
C GLY A 18 -6.11 -9.32 -5.99
N LEU A 19 -6.38 -8.00 -5.95
CA LEU A 19 -6.01 -7.08 -7.03
C LEU A 19 -4.51 -6.81 -7.12
N GLN A 20 -3.81 -6.96 -5.99
CA GLN A 20 -2.38 -6.66 -5.89
C GLN A 20 -1.52 -7.91 -6.09
N PHE A 21 -1.99 -9.08 -5.63
CA PHE A 21 -1.29 -10.37 -5.73
C PHE A 21 -2.26 -11.44 -6.25
N SER A 22 -2.05 -11.90 -7.49
CA SER A 22 -2.86 -12.96 -8.10
C SER A 22 -2.38 -14.34 -7.67
N ALA A 23 -3.33 -15.24 -7.39
CA ALA A 23 -3.08 -16.65 -7.12
C ALA A 23 -2.69 -17.44 -8.40
N ASP A 24 -3.23 -17.04 -9.55
CA ASP A 24 -3.11 -17.81 -10.78
C ASP A 24 -2.12 -17.19 -11.76
N ASP A 25 -1.12 -17.98 -12.13
CA ASP A 25 -0.20 -17.71 -13.24
C ASP A 25 -0.86 -17.88 -14.62
N THR A 26 -2.19 -17.98 -14.68
CA THR A 26 -2.98 -18.13 -15.91
C THR A 26 -3.11 -16.78 -16.61
N GLY A 27 -2.08 -16.47 -17.39
CA GLY A 27 -1.90 -15.16 -18.00
C GLY A 27 -3.07 -14.69 -18.86
N VAL A 28 -3.51 -13.47 -18.61
CA VAL A 28 -4.13 -12.63 -19.67
C VAL A 28 -3.77 -11.14 -19.52
N ASN A 29 -3.22 -10.65 -18.40
CA ASN A 29 -2.77 -9.25 -18.30
C ASN A 29 -1.64 -9.02 -17.27
N PRO A 30 -0.48 -8.47 -17.66
CA PRO A 30 0.59 -7.99 -16.75
C PRO A 30 0.15 -6.83 -15.83
N SER A 31 -1.04 -6.28 -16.07
CA SER A 31 -1.59 -5.07 -15.44
C SER A 31 -2.69 -5.35 -14.41
N LYS A 32 -3.17 -6.59 -14.28
CA LYS A 32 -4.26 -6.95 -13.37
C LYS A 32 -4.00 -8.29 -12.71
N ALA A 33 -3.77 -8.28 -11.40
CA ALA A 33 -3.85 -9.49 -10.60
C ALA A 33 -5.34 -9.77 -10.31
N TYR A 34 -5.78 -10.98 -10.60
CA TYR A 34 -7.11 -11.50 -10.21
C TYR A 34 -6.90 -12.82 -9.48
N GLY A 35 -7.53 -13.01 -8.33
CA GLY A 35 -7.38 -14.22 -7.49
C GLY A 35 -6.82 -13.88 -6.11
N SER A 36 -7.26 -14.59 -5.07
CA SER A 36 -7.09 -14.26 -3.64
C SER A 36 -7.99 -13.15 -3.09
N PHE A 37 -9.22 -13.04 -3.63
CA PHE A 37 -10.27 -12.28 -2.96
C PHE A 37 -10.62 -12.94 -1.62
N LEU A 38 -10.94 -12.13 -0.60
CA LEU A 38 -11.23 -12.63 0.77
C LEU A 38 -10.08 -13.39 1.45
N VAL A 39 -8.82 -13.21 1.01
CA VAL A 39 -7.61 -13.84 1.59
C VAL A 39 -7.87 -15.26 2.09
N ASP A 40 -8.08 -16.16 1.14
CA ASP A 40 -8.19 -17.59 1.42
C ASP A 40 -6.83 -18.25 1.19
N ALA A 41 -6.38 -19.06 2.15
CA ALA A 41 -5.05 -19.65 2.13
C ALA A 41 -5.11 -21.11 2.60
N GLU A 42 -4.45 -21.99 1.85
CA GLU A 42 -4.27 -23.39 2.25
C GLU A 42 -3.49 -23.49 3.57
N LEU A 43 -3.80 -24.50 4.37
CA LEU A 43 -3.23 -24.72 5.71
C LEU A 43 -1.70 -24.70 5.75
N GLU A 44 -1.04 -25.21 4.70
CA GLU A 44 0.42 -25.27 4.62
C GLU A 44 1.07 -23.89 4.44
N ASP A 45 0.37 -22.96 3.78
CA ASP A 45 0.90 -21.64 3.42
C ASP A 45 0.23 -20.49 4.19
N MET A 46 -0.77 -20.80 5.02
CA MET A 46 -1.59 -19.88 5.79
C MET A 46 -0.76 -18.81 6.51
N GLY A 47 0.27 -19.21 7.27
CA GLY A 47 1.10 -18.28 8.03
C GLY A 47 1.81 -17.25 7.15
N ARG A 48 2.29 -17.65 5.97
CA ARG A 48 2.99 -16.75 5.05
C ARG A 48 2.02 -15.78 4.39
N VAL A 49 0.87 -16.26 3.93
CA VAL A 49 -0.14 -15.45 3.24
C VAL A 49 -0.68 -14.37 4.19
N PHE A 50 -1.03 -14.73 5.43
CA PHE A 50 -1.53 -13.75 6.40
C PHE A 50 -0.48 -12.71 6.81
N VAL A 51 0.79 -13.10 6.98
CA VAL A 51 1.86 -12.14 7.28
C VAL A 51 2.06 -11.16 6.11
N CYS A 52 2.11 -11.66 4.87
CA CYS A 52 2.19 -10.80 3.69
C CYS A 52 0.95 -9.90 3.55
N PHE A 53 -0.25 -10.42 3.82
CA PHE A 53 -1.49 -9.66 3.82
C PHE A 53 -1.45 -8.53 4.84
N LEU A 54 -1.13 -8.82 6.11
CA LEU A 54 -1.07 -7.79 7.16
C LEU A 54 0.00 -6.73 6.86
N PHE A 55 1.12 -7.14 6.28
CA PHE A 55 2.16 -6.20 5.85
C PHE A 55 1.64 -5.26 4.75
N GLN A 56 0.98 -5.79 3.72
CA GLN A 56 0.46 -4.96 2.61
C GLN A 56 -0.75 -4.13 3.03
N LEU A 57 -1.59 -4.65 3.91
CA LEU A 57 -2.69 -3.95 4.56
C LEU A 57 -2.20 -2.69 5.28
N SER A 58 -1.05 -2.77 5.96
CA SER A 58 -0.48 -1.61 6.66
C SER A 58 0.01 -0.52 5.69
N PHE A 59 0.46 -0.86 4.49
CA PHE A 59 0.77 0.13 3.44
C PHE A 59 -0.49 0.73 2.81
N ALA A 60 -1.50 -0.09 2.52
CA ALA A 60 -2.77 0.36 1.96
C ALA A 60 -3.50 1.36 2.88
N THR A 61 -3.54 1.03 4.18
CA THR A 61 -4.11 1.91 5.20
C THR A 61 -3.27 3.18 5.36
N THR A 62 -1.94 3.09 5.33
CA THR A 62 -1.05 4.25 5.35
C THR A 62 -1.33 5.21 4.19
N ALA A 63 -1.41 4.70 2.95
CA ALA A 63 -1.74 5.50 1.77
C ALA A 63 -3.07 6.26 1.91
N THR A 64 -4.06 5.63 2.55
CA THR A 64 -5.37 6.22 2.79
C THR A 64 -5.35 7.28 3.90
N THR A 65 -4.59 7.04 4.97
CA THR A 65 -4.47 8.01 6.08
C THR A 65 -3.74 9.30 5.69
N ILE A 66 -2.87 9.28 4.68
CA ILE A 66 -2.24 10.50 4.14
C ILE A 66 -3.30 11.45 3.60
N VAL A 67 -4.29 10.92 2.88
CA VAL A 67 -5.35 11.75 2.29
C VAL A 67 -6.32 12.26 3.35
N SER A 68 -6.67 11.42 4.32
CA SER A 68 -7.55 11.85 5.42
C SER A 68 -6.97 13.01 6.21
N GLY A 69 -5.65 13.05 6.43
CA GLY A 69 -4.96 14.18 7.05
C GLY A 69 -5.09 15.49 6.26
N ALA A 70 -4.97 15.45 4.94
CA ALA A 70 -5.10 16.65 4.09
C ALA A 70 -6.53 17.22 4.06
N MET A 71 -7.51 16.33 4.22
CA MET A 71 -8.95 16.61 4.20
C MET A 71 -9.55 16.93 5.58
N ALA A 72 -8.72 16.95 6.63
CA ALA A 72 -9.18 17.20 8.00
C ALA A 72 -9.95 18.52 8.14
N GLU A 73 -10.88 18.55 9.11
CA GLU A 73 -11.70 19.70 9.57
C GLU A 73 -12.82 20.18 8.63
N ARG A 74 -12.82 19.83 7.34
CA ARG A 74 -13.77 20.39 6.35
C ARG A 74 -14.43 19.37 5.43
N THR A 75 -14.33 18.08 5.76
CA THR A 75 -15.02 17.01 5.04
C THR A 75 -16.24 16.49 5.79
N SER A 76 -17.30 16.18 5.04
CA SER A 76 -18.41 15.40 5.60
C SER A 76 -17.95 13.96 5.84
N PHE A 77 -18.44 13.35 6.92
CA PHE A 77 -18.09 11.98 7.28
C PHE A 77 -18.45 10.98 6.17
N THR A 78 -19.58 11.17 5.49
CA THR A 78 -19.99 10.30 4.37
C THR A 78 -19.04 10.38 3.19
N ALA A 79 -18.63 11.60 2.79
CA ALA A 79 -17.65 11.79 1.72
C ALA A 79 -16.30 11.17 2.08
N TYR A 80 -15.90 11.29 3.34
CA TYR A 80 -14.69 10.67 3.88
C TYR A 80 -14.70 9.15 3.77
N CYS A 81 -15.81 8.50 4.14
CA CYS A 81 -15.96 7.05 4.03
C CYS A 81 -15.84 6.60 2.58
N LEU A 82 -16.59 7.22 1.67
CA LEU A 82 -16.54 6.89 0.23
C LEU A 82 -15.14 7.10 -0.36
N PHE A 83 -14.50 8.21 -0.01
CA PHE A 83 -13.15 8.51 -0.46
C PHE A 83 -12.14 7.45 0.02
N SER A 84 -12.25 7.00 1.27
CA SER A 84 -11.35 5.97 1.82
C SER A 84 -11.44 4.64 1.07
N LEU A 85 -12.66 4.25 0.67
CA LEU A 85 -12.88 3.05 -0.16
C LEU A 85 -12.24 3.21 -1.54
N LEU A 86 -12.49 4.34 -2.20
CA LEU A 86 -11.96 4.64 -3.54
C LEU A 86 -10.43 4.74 -3.53
N ASN A 87 -9.84 5.40 -2.54
CA ASN A 87 -8.40 5.55 -2.44
C ASN A 87 -7.69 4.21 -2.23
N THR A 88 -8.27 3.32 -1.42
CA THR A 88 -7.74 1.96 -1.22
C THR A 88 -7.74 1.19 -2.54
N PHE A 89 -8.82 1.30 -3.33
CA PHE A 89 -8.90 0.67 -4.64
C PHE A 89 -7.86 1.24 -5.63
N ILE A 90 -7.72 2.57 -5.67
CA ILE A 90 -6.73 3.26 -6.51
C ILE A 90 -5.31 2.86 -6.10
N TYR A 91 -5.03 2.66 -4.81
CA TYR A 91 -3.73 2.21 -4.32
C TYR A 91 -3.35 0.81 -4.81
N CYS A 92 -4.29 -0.14 -4.81
CA CYS A 92 -4.00 -1.55 -5.12
C CYS A 92 -3.50 -1.74 -6.56
N ILE A 93 -3.94 -0.91 -7.50
CA ILE A 93 -3.60 -1.05 -8.93
C ILE A 93 -2.11 -0.73 -9.19
N PRO A 94 -1.58 0.49 -8.90
CA PRO A 94 -0.17 0.80 -9.09
C PRO A 94 0.75 -0.03 -8.20
N ALA A 95 0.32 -0.35 -6.99
CA ALA A 95 1.10 -1.19 -6.10
C ALA A 95 1.23 -2.63 -6.64
N GLY A 96 0.21 -3.14 -7.34
CA GLY A 96 0.30 -4.39 -8.12
C GLY A 96 1.27 -4.27 -9.28
N TRP A 97 1.33 -3.13 -9.99
CA TRP A 97 2.26 -2.96 -11.10
C TRP A 97 3.73 -3.00 -10.68
N VAL A 98 4.06 -2.56 -9.47
CA VAL A 98 5.44 -2.50 -8.97
C VAL A 98 5.81 -3.73 -8.13
N TRP A 99 4.91 -4.25 -7.31
CA TRP A 99 5.21 -5.32 -6.34
C TRP A 99 4.70 -6.70 -6.72
N ALA A 100 3.75 -6.82 -7.66
CA ALA A 100 3.35 -8.14 -8.14
C ALA A 100 4.48 -8.78 -8.96
N ARG A 101 4.59 -10.11 -8.91
CA ARG A 101 5.60 -10.87 -9.67
C ARG A 101 5.60 -10.54 -11.16
N ARG A 102 4.40 -10.41 -11.75
CA ARG A 102 4.15 -10.10 -13.17
C ARG A 102 3.82 -8.62 -13.42
N GLY A 103 4.08 -7.75 -12.44
CA GLY A 103 3.76 -6.33 -12.54
C GLY A 103 4.51 -5.68 -13.71
N PHE A 104 3.78 -4.95 -14.56
CA PHE A 104 4.36 -4.27 -15.72
C PHE A 104 5.54 -3.35 -15.36
N LEU A 105 5.41 -2.53 -14.31
CA LEU A 105 6.48 -1.61 -13.88
C LEU A 105 7.67 -2.38 -13.31
N ARG A 106 7.42 -3.49 -12.62
CA ARG A 106 8.49 -4.39 -12.14
C ARG A 106 9.31 -4.95 -13.31
N HIS A 107 8.67 -5.35 -14.41
CA HIS A 107 9.34 -5.84 -15.61
C HIS A 107 10.11 -4.76 -16.38
N LEU A 108 9.70 -3.49 -16.27
CA LEU A 108 10.46 -2.35 -16.79
C LEU A 108 11.66 -1.96 -15.91
N GLY A 109 11.87 -2.64 -14.78
CA GLY A 109 13.00 -2.37 -13.87
C GLY A 109 12.69 -1.31 -12.80
N ALA A 110 11.42 -0.98 -12.55
CA ALA A 110 11.07 -0.10 -11.45
C ALA A 110 11.39 -0.76 -10.10
N LEU A 111 12.15 -0.07 -9.26
CA LEU A 111 12.51 -0.49 -7.92
C LEU A 111 11.88 0.45 -6.90
N ASP A 112 10.91 -0.05 -6.14
CA ASP A 112 10.34 0.62 -4.99
C ASP A 112 10.30 -0.37 -3.83
N PHE A 113 11.25 -0.28 -2.89
CA PHE A 113 11.36 -1.28 -1.82
C PHE A 113 10.30 -1.09 -0.73
N ALA A 114 10.09 0.15 -0.30
CA ALA A 114 9.30 0.48 0.91
C ALA A 114 8.09 1.40 0.64
N GLY A 115 7.78 1.69 -0.64
CA GLY A 115 6.56 2.42 -1.00
C GLY A 115 6.75 3.92 -1.19
N ALA A 116 7.95 4.39 -1.54
CA ALA A 116 8.17 5.81 -1.84
C ALA A 116 7.29 6.29 -3.00
N GLY A 117 7.12 5.46 -4.03
CA GLY A 117 6.22 5.72 -5.14
C GLY A 117 4.79 5.28 -4.83
N CYS A 118 4.61 3.99 -4.54
CA CYS A 118 3.29 3.38 -4.46
C CYS A 118 2.44 3.86 -3.29
N VAL A 119 3.06 4.27 -2.17
CA VAL A 119 2.37 4.70 -0.95
C VAL A 119 2.45 6.21 -0.81
N HIS A 120 3.66 6.77 -0.75
CA HIS A 120 3.85 8.18 -0.43
C HIS A 120 3.51 9.11 -1.60
N LEU A 121 4.05 8.86 -2.80
CA LEU A 121 3.76 9.69 -3.96
C LEU A 121 2.29 9.56 -4.39
N LEU A 122 1.77 8.33 -4.48
CA LEU A 122 0.38 8.10 -4.88
C LEU A 122 -0.62 8.65 -3.84
N GLY A 123 -0.37 8.43 -2.55
CA GLY A 123 -1.17 9.00 -1.47
C GLY A 123 -1.08 10.52 -1.43
N GLY A 124 0.12 11.09 -1.62
CA GLY A 124 0.34 12.52 -1.68
C GLY A 124 -0.34 13.20 -2.88
N ALA A 125 -0.28 12.58 -4.06
CA ALA A 125 -0.98 13.06 -5.25
C ALA A 125 -2.50 13.01 -5.06
N SER A 126 -3.02 11.92 -4.50
CA SER A 126 -4.45 11.79 -4.18
C SER A 126 -4.89 12.83 -3.15
N ALA A 127 -4.05 13.11 -2.15
CA ALA A 127 -4.27 14.14 -1.15
C ALA A 127 -4.25 15.56 -1.73
N LEU A 128 -3.35 15.82 -2.68
CA LEU A 128 -3.28 17.11 -3.36
C LEU A 128 -4.55 17.35 -4.19
N VAL A 129 -4.97 16.35 -4.97
CA VAL A 129 -6.19 16.43 -5.78
C VAL A 129 -7.41 16.61 -4.88
N SER A 130 -7.56 15.82 -3.81
CA SER A 130 -8.70 15.94 -2.91
C SER A 130 -8.74 17.28 -2.17
N ALA A 131 -7.58 17.80 -1.74
CA ALA A 131 -7.49 19.11 -1.12
C ALA A 131 -7.82 20.24 -2.10
N ALA A 132 -7.43 20.11 -3.38
CA ALA A 132 -7.75 21.08 -4.42
C ALA A 132 -9.26 21.16 -4.71
N PHE A 133 -9.94 20.01 -4.77
CA PHE A 133 -11.40 19.96 -4.93
C PHE A 133 -12.15 20.51 -3.72
N LEU A 134 -11.64 20.25 -2.51
CA LEU A 134 -12.28 20.70 -1.26
C LEU A 134 -12.06 22.19 -0.99
N GLY A 135 -10.99 22.77 -1.55
CA GLY A 135 -10.62 24.16 -1.36
C GLY A 135 -9.96 24.47 -0.01
N PRO A 136 -9.53 25.74 0.18
CA PRO A 136 -8.91 26.20 1.42
C PRO A 136 -9.90 26.24 2.59
N ARG A 137 -9.37 26.16 3.81
CA ARG A 137 -10.17 26.39 5.02
C ARG A 137 -10.65 27.82 5.09
N THR A 138 -11.95 28.00 5.34
CA THR A 138 -12.59 29.31 5.48
C THR A 138 -11.85 30.14 6.53
N GLY A 139 -11.47 31.37 6.17
CA GLY A 139 -10.81 32.31 7.09
C GLY A 139 -9.34 32.01 7.42
N ARG A 140 -8.76 30.92 6.91
CA ARG A 140 -7.34 30.56 7.19
C ARG A 140 -6.34 31.31 6.31
N PHE A 141 -6.71 31.56 5.05
CA PHE A 141 -5.87 32.23 4.07
C PHE A 141 -6.62 33.46 3.56
N GLY A 142 -6.10 34.66 3.81
CA GLY A 142 -6.78 35.91 3.41
C GLY A 142 -6.45 37.16 4.23
N GLY A 143 -5.69 37.05 5.34
CA GLY A 143 -5.22 38.21 6.13
C GLY A 143 -6.30 38.98 6.91
N THR A 144 -7.58 38.74 6.64
CA THR A 144 -8.73 39.38 7.30
C THR A 144 -9.29 38.58 8.49
N GLY A 145 -8.73 37.39 8.77
CA GLY A 145 -9.13 36.52 9.88
C GLY A 145 -8.07 36.46 10.98
N PRO A 146 -8.43 36.02 12.20
CA PRO A 146 -7.47 35.79 13.27
C PRO A 146 -6.40 34.76 12.83
N PRO A 147 -5.15 34.88 13.34
CA PRO A 147 -4.10 33.94 13.01
C PRO A 147 -4.55 32.51 13.34
N PRO A 148 -4.24 31.52 12.49
CA PRO A 148 -4.66 30.15 12.74
C PRO A 148 -4.12 29.67 14.09
N GLU A 149 -4.99 29.07 14.90
CA GLU A 149 -4.60 28.53 16.20
C GLU A 149 -3.47 27.50 16.00
N PRO A 150 -2.35 27.63 16.76
CA PRO A 150 -1.29 26.65 16.71
C PRO A 150 -1.81 25.29 17.18
N GLY A 151 -1.50 24.24 16.43
CA GLY A 151 -1.75 22.87 16.88
C GLY A 151 -0.97 22.55 18.16
N ASN A 152 -1.42 21.54 18.92
CA ASN A 152 -0.74 21.10 20.13
C ASN A 152 0.66 20.52 19.79
N PRO A 153 1.77 21.13 20.24
CA PRO A 153 3.11 20.67 19.88
C PRO A 153 3.44 19.28 20.44
N THR A 154 2.86 18.90 21.57
CA THR A 154 3.07 17.59 22.19
C THR A 154 2.50 16.47 21.33
N SER A 155 1.30 16.65 20.76
CA SER A 155 0.71 15.63 19.88
C SER A 155 1.47 15.50 18.55
N VAL A 156 2.00 16.61 18.03
CA VAL A 156 2.86 16.62 16.84
C VAL A 156 4.17 15.85 17.10
N LEU A 157 4.84 16.12 18.22
CA LEU A 157 6.09 15.42 18.57
C LEU A 157 5.87 13.93 18.82
N GLN A 158 4.80 13.56 19.53
CA GLN A 158 4.43 12.16 19.75
C GLN A 158 4.17 11.45 18.41
N GLY A 159 3.38 12.06 17.52
CA GLY A 159 3.11 11.52 16.20
C GLY A 159 4.37 11.38 15.36
N ALA A 160 5.24 12.40 15.33
CA ALA A 160 6.50 12.38 14.59
C ALA A 160 7.44 11.27 15.08
N PHE A 161 7.56 11.09 16.40
CA PHE A 161 8.37 10.01 16.97
C PHE A 161 7.81 8.63 16.62
N THR A 162 6.50 8.43 16.73
CA THR A 162 5.84 7.17 16.33
C THR A 162 6.04 6.88 14.85
N LEU A 163 5.84 7.86 13.97
CA LEU A 163 6.03 7.70 12.52
C LEU A 163 7.49 7.38 12.18
N TRP A 164 8.45 8.04 12.81
CA TRP A 164 9.87 7.77 12.61
C TRP A 164 10.24 6.33 13.00
N PHE A 165 9.83 5.90 14.20
CA PHE A 165 10.10 4.54 14.68
C PHE A 165 9.48 3.47 13.78
N VAL A 166 8.23 3.69 13.36
CA VAL A 166 7.50 2.76 12.49
C VAL A 166 8.10 2.76 11.07
N SER A 167 8.54 3.91 10.54
CA SER A 167 9.20 4.00 9.24
C SER A 167 10.49 3.18 9.16
N PHE A 168 11.27 3.14 10.25
CA PHE A 168 12.46 2.29 10.33
C PHE A 168 12.10 0.79 10.21
N ARG A 169 11.04 0.35 10.88
CA ARG A 169 10.54 -1.04 10.80
C ARG A 169 10.04 -1.37 9.39
N PHE A 170 9.34 -0.45 8.74
CA PHE A 170 8.84 -0.62 7.37
C PHE A 170 9.98 -0.86 6.38
N THR A 171 11.04 -0.05 6.43
CA THR A 171 12.19 -0.20 5.54
C THR A 171 12.95 -1.50 5.78
N LEU A 172 13.14 -1.89 7.04
CA LEU A 172 13.80 -3.15 7.40
C LEU A 172 13.01 -4.38 6.93
N SER A 173 11.70 -4.40 7.22
CA SER A 173 10.83 -5.52 6.83
C SER A 173 10.72 -5.64 5.31
N SER A 174 10.59 -4.51 4.61
CA SER A 174 10.58 -4.45 3.15
C SER A 174 11.86 -5.04 2.55
N SER A 175 13.02 -4.69 3.09
CA SER A 175 14.32 -5.23 2.66
C SER A 175 14.40 -6.75 2.87
N ALA A 176 13.92 -7.24 4.02
CA ALA A 176 13.91 -8.67 4.33
C ALA A 176 13.01 -9.48 3.37
N VAL A 177 11.83 -8.96 3.03
CA VAL A 177 10.91 -9.59 2.06
C VAL A 177 11.55 -9.67 0.67
N HIS A 178 12.21 -8.61 0.22
CA HIS A 178 12.89 -8.60 -1.09
C HIS A 178 14.08 -9.58 -1.12
N ALA A 179 14.94 -9.57 -0.10
CA ALA A 179 16.10 -10.49 -0.02
C ALA A 179 15.67 -11.97 0.02
N GLY A 180 14.60 -12.29 0.75
CA GLY A 180 14.02 -13.64 0.78
C GLY A 180 13.47 -14.08 -0.59
N SER A 181 12.89 -13.15 -1.35
CA SER A 181 12.36 -13.43 -2.69
C SER A 181 13.48 -13.75 -3.71
N GLU A 182 14.58 -13.00 -3.70
CA GLU A 182 15.71 -13.23 -4.61
C GLU A 182 16.43 -14.55 -4.32
N THR A 183 16.63 -14.86 -3.04
CA THR A 183 17.30 -16.10 -2.62
C THR A 183 16.51 -17.31 -3.11
N ARG A 184 15.18 -17.26 -3.03
CA ARG A 184 14.30 -18.33 -3.54
C ARG A 184 14.36 -18.49 -5.06
N VAL A 185 14.39 -17.39 -5.82
CA VAL A 185 14.53 -17.44 -7.28
C VAL A 185 15.86 -18.08 -7.67
N LYS A 186 16.96 -17.67 -7.03
CA LYS A 186 18.29 -18.24 -7.27
C LYS A 186 18.37 -19.73 -6.91
N THR A 187 17.77 -20.14 -5.79
CA THR A 187 17.73 -21.56 -5.38
C THR A 187 16.84 -22.40 -6.30
N ALA A 188 15.68 -21.89 -6.73
CA ALA A 188 14.81 -22.57 -7.68
C ALA A 188 15.47 -22.74 -9.05
N GLN A 189 16.18 -21.70 -9.52
CA GLN A 189 16.92 -21.73 -10.77
C GLN A 189 18.10 -22.71 -10.70
N ARG A 190 18.87 -22.71 -9.60
CA ARG A 190 19.92 -23.72 -9.36
C ARG A 190 19.38 -25.15 -9.30
N ARG A 191 18.20 -25.36 -8.71
CA ARG A 191 17.55 -26.68 -8.63
C ARG A 191 17.08 -27.17 -10.00
N TYR A 192 16.62 -26.26 -10.86
CA TYR A 192 16.28 -26.53 -12.26
C TYR A 192 17.54 -26.89 -13.06
N GLU A 193 18.61 -26.10 -12.92
CA GLU A 193 19.91 -26.35 -13.57
C GLU A 193 20.56 -27.67 -13.11
N SER A 194 20.39 -28.07 -11.84
CA SER A 194 20.89 -29.35 -11.33
C SER A 194 19.99 -30.55 -11.64
N GLY A 195 18.69 -30.34 -11.90
CA GLY A 195 17.70 -31.39 -12.18
C GLY A 195 17.53 -31.73 -13.66
N GLY A 196 18.01 -30.87 -14.56
CA GLY A 196 17.98 -31.10 -16.01
C GLY A 196 19.02 -32.11 -16.55
N GLY A 197 19.77 -32.77 -15.68
CA GLY A 197 20.83 -33.73 -16.06
C GLY A 197 20.41 -35.19 -16.19
N GLU A 198 19.18 -35.57 -15.80
CA GLU A 198 18.75 -36.99 -15.75
C GLU A 198 17.78 -37.41 -16.87
N PHE A 199 17.59 -36.60 -17.91
CA PHE A 199 16.78 -36.99 -19.08
C PHE A 199 17.60 -36.88 -20.38
N SER A 200 18.72 -37.60 -20.44
CA SER A 200 19.46 -37.85 -21.68
C SER A 200 20.33 -39.10 -21.56
N THR A 201 19.70 -40.27 -21.51
CA THR A 201 20.24 -41.54 -22.05
C THR A 201 19.08 -42.41 -22.48
#